data_AF-A0A3D5QZH8-F1
#
_entry.id   AF-A0A3D5QZH8-F1
#
_cell.length_a   1.000
_cell.length_b   1.000
_cell.length_c   1.000
_cell.angle_alpha   90.00
_cell.angle_beta   90.00
_cell.angle_gamma   90.00
#
_symmetry.space_group_name_H-M   'P 1'
#
loop_
_entity.id
_entity.type
_entity.pdbx_description
1 polymer ?
#
loop_
_entity_poly.entity_id
_entity_poly.type
_entity_poly.pdbx_seq_one_letter_code
_entity_poly.pdbx_strand_id
1 'polypeptide(L)' 'MSEKMLIVQEKMKCKVCGKNDAVIYCDGCESPLCIQCRKFDMWGYGCGHVDTKVFCPSCIDDININPWGGIRPEN' A
#
# COMPACT_ATOMS: atom_id res chain seq x y z
N MET A 1 10.08 12.26 -10.05
CA MET A 1 9.87 12.35 -8.60
C MET A 1 10.04 10.96 -8.05
N SER A 2 11.08 10.69 -7.24
CA SER A 2 11.26 9.37 -6.64
C SER A 2 10.20 9.16 -5.58
N GLU A 3 9.24 8.28 -5.81
CA GLU A 3 8.25 7.93 -4.81
C GLU A 3 8.94 7.17 -3.69
N LYS A 4 8.94 7.77 -2.50
CA LYS A 4 9.69 7.28 -1.35
C LYS A 4 8.78 6.41 -0.51
N MET A 5 9.07 5.12 -0.46
CA MET A 5 8.43 4.21 0.49
C MET A 5 8.61 4.75 1.92
N LEU A 6 7.50 5.07 2.59
CA LEU A 6 7.52 5.65 3.93
C LEU A 6 7.56 4.55 4.98
N ILE A 7 8.72 4.39 5.62
CA ILE A 7 8.93 3.47 6.73
C ILE A 7 8.54 4.16 8.03
N VAL A 8 7.84 3.44 8.90
CA VAL A 8 7.46 3.90 10.24
C VAL A 8 8.72 3.95 11.12
N GLN A 9 9.02 5.13 11.69
CA GLN A 9 10.17 5.32 12.59
C GLN A 9 9.80 5.24 14.07
N GLU A 10 8.55 5.54 14.41
CA GLU A 10 8.05 5.54 15.79
C GLU A 10 7.30 4.26 16.12
N LYS A 11 7.30 3.84 17.39
CA LYS A 11 6.53 2.68 17.83
C LYS A 11 5.04 3.00 17.79
N MET A 12 4.37 2.60 16.71
CA MET A 12 2.92 2.70 16.56
C MET A 12 2.32 1.36 16.17
N LYS A 13 1.05 1.15 16.52
CA LYS A 13 0.31 -0.08 16.18
C LYS A 13 -0.26 0.00 14.76
N CYS A 14 -0.35 -1.15 14.11
CA CYS A 14 -1.01 -1.26 12.82
C CYS A 14 -2.48 -0.84 12.91
N LYS A 15 -2.89 0.07 12.03
CA LYS A 15 -4.28 0.58 12.01
C LYS A 15 -5.30 -0.46 11.54
N VAL A 16 -4.86 -1.49 10.81
CA VAL A 16 -5.74 -2.56 10.31
C VAL A 16 -6.03 -3.60 11.39
N CYS A 17 -5.00 -4.16 12.04
CA CYS A 17 -5.20 -5.24 13.03
C CYS A 17 -5.10 -4.81 14.49
N GLY A 18 -4.49 -3.66 14.80
CA GLY A 18 -4.25 -3.17 16.17
C GLY A 18 -3.27 -3.97 17.02
N LYS A 19 -2.86 -5.17 16.59
CA LYS A 19 -2.07 -6.12 17.39
C LYS A 19 -0.57 -5.91 17.24
N ASN A 20 -0.11 -5.90 15.99
CA ASN A 20 1.31 -5.83 15.66
C ASN A 20 1.80 -4.40 15.49
N ASP A 21 3.10 -4.20 15.67
CA ASP A 21 3.75 -2.92 15.40
C ASP A 21 3.75 -2.64 13.89
N ALA A 22 3.50 -1.40 13.53
CA ALA A 22 3.55 -0.95 12.16
C ALA A 22 5.01 -0.73 11.73
N VAL A 23 5.29 -1.03 10.46
CA VAL A 23 6.62 -0.92 9.86
C VAL A 23 6.63 -0.02 8.63
N ILE A 24 5.48 0.24 8.03
CA ILE A 24 5.35 0.95 6.76
C ILE A 24 3.99 1.65 6.69
N TYR A 25 3.88 2.71 5.90
CA TYR A 25 2.61 3.37 5.63
C TYR A 25 1.97 2.84 4.34
N CYS A 26 0.64 2.89 4.29
CA CYS A 26 -0.13 2.66 3.06
C CYS A 26 0.07 3.83 2.08
N ASP A 27 0.43 3.56 0.83
CA ASP A 27 0.59 4.58 -0.21
C ASP A 27 -0.74 5.21 -0.65
N GLY A 28 -1.87 4.57 -0.33
CA GLY A 28 -3.20 5.08 -0.70
C GLY A 28 -3.88 5.95 0.36
N CYS A 29 -3.68 5.64 1.65
CA CYS A 29 -4.40 6.30 2.75
C CYS A 29 -3.52 6.63 3.97
N GLU A 30 -2.21 6.52 3.81
CA GLU A 30 -1.18 6.88 4.81
C GLU A 30 -1.34 6.16 6.15
N SER A 31 -2.12 5.09 6.19
CA SER A 31 -2.37 4.34 7.41
C SER A 31 -1.19 3.44 7.74
N PRO A 32 -0.76 3.33 9.01
CA PRO A 32 0.39 2.52 9.40
C PRO A 32 0.04 1.02 9.39
N LEU A 33 0.88 0.22 8.74
CA LEU A 33 0.68 -1.20 8.47
C LEU A 33 1.80 -2.05 9.06
N CYS A 34 1.44 -3.19 9.66
CA CYS A 34 2.39 -4.23 10.02
C CYS A 34 2.72 -5.12 8.81
N ILE A 35 3.73 -5.97 8.97
CA ILE A 35 4.18 -6.91 7.93
C ILE A 35 3.04 -7.83 7.43
N GLN A 36 2.09 -8.20 8.29
CA GLN A 36 1.00 -9.10 7.93
C GLN A 36 -0.16 -8.41 7.20
N CYS A 37 -0.42 -7.14 7.52
CA CYS A 37 -1.54 -6.39 6.95
C CYS A 37 -1.16 -5.60 5.69
N ARG A 38 0.14 -5.38 5.44
CA ARG A 38 0.61 -4.74 4.20
C ARG A 38 0.49 -5.70 3.02
N LYS A 39 0.06 -5.17 1.88
CA LYS A 39 0.07 -5.83 0.58
C LYS A 39 0.97 -5.04 -0.36
N PHE A 40 1.72 -5.75 -1.19
CA PHE A 40 2.55 -5.13 -2.21
C PHE A 40 1.86 -5.22 -3.55
N ASP A 41 2.04 -4.18 -4.36
CA ASP A 41 1.69 -4.20 -5.77
C ASP A 41 2.80 -3.55 -6.59
N MET A 42 2.79 -3.79 -7.89
CA MET A 42 3.80 -3.30 -8.83
C MET A 42 3.12 -2.46 -9.91
N TRP A 43 3.44 -1.18 -9.92
CA TRP A 43 2.91 -0.25 -10.91
C TRP A 43 3.92 -0.10 -12.04
N GLY A 44 3.63 -0.77 -13.15
CA GLY A 44 4.48 -0.76 -14.34
C GLY A 44 4.18 0.44 -15.25
N TYR A 45 5.25 1.11 -15.71
CA TYR A 45 5.18 2.25 -16.62
C TYR A 45 6.24 2.18 -17.72
N GLY A 46 5.86 2.60 -18.92
CA GLY A 46 6.78 2.71 -20.06
C GLY A 46 7.50 1.40 -20.40
N CYS A 47 8.75 1.51 -20.86
CA CYS A 47 9.57 0.36 -21.25
C CYS A 47 10.44 -0.11 -20.07
N GLY A 48 9.81 -0.74 -19.08
CA GLY A 48 10.52 -1.46 -18.00
C GLY A 48 10.72 -0.71 -16.69
N HIS A 49 10.03 0.41 -16.44
CA HIS A 49 10.01 1.02 -15.12
C HIS A 49 8.88 0.43 -14.28
N VAL A 50 9.15 0.15 -13.01
CA VAL A 50 8.18 -0.41 -12.07
C VAL A 50 8.36 0.25 -10.71
N ASP A 51 7.29 0.82 -10.19
CA ASP A 51 7.22 1.29 -8.81
C ASP A 51 6.60 0.23 -7.92
N THR A 52 7.24 -0.07 -6.80
CA THR A 52 6.66 -0.95 -5.78
C THR A 52 5.76 -0.12 -4.87
N LYS A 53 4.49 -0.50 -4.78
CA LYS A 53 3.49 0.12 -3.92
C LYS A 53 3.14 -0.76 -2.74
N VAL A 54 2.69 -0.13 -1.67
CA VAL A 54 2.25 -0.79 -0.43
C VAL A 54 0.86 -0.31 -0.04
N PHE A 55 -0.07 -1.24 0.04
CA PHE A 55 -1.46 -0.94 0.36
C PHE A 55 -1.95 -1.70 1.59
N CYS A 56 -2.97 -1.13 2.24
CA CYS A 56 -3.79 -1.84 3.20
C CYS A 56 -4.86 -2.67 2.46
N PRO A 57 -5.57 -3.59 3.15
CA PRO A 57 -6.57 -4.44 2.50
C PRO A 57 -7.73 -3.70 1.82
N SER A 58 -8.07 -2.48 2.26
CA SER A 58 -9.10 -1.69 1.58
C SER A 58 -8.58 -0.96 0.34
N CYS A 59 -7.33 -0.49 0.36
CA CYS A 59 -6.76 0.28 -0.73
C CYS A 59 -6.23 -0.58 -1.88
N ILE A 60 -5.84 -1.83 -1.60
CA ILE A 60 -5.33 -2.73 -2.64
C ILE A 60 -6.40 -3.07 -3.69
N ASP A 61 -7.66 -3.17 -3.26
CA ASP A 61 -8.81 -3.55 -4.09
C ASP A 61 -9.60 -2.34 -4.63
N ASP A 62 -9.35 -1.12 -4.14
CA ASP A 62 -10.03 0.08 -4.65
C ASP A 62 -9.38 0.55 -5.95
N ILE A 63 -10.07 0.42 -7.07
CA ILE A 63 -9.58 0.81 -8.40
C ILE A 63 -9.20 2.29 -8.52
N ASN A 64 -9.80 3.17 -7.70
CA ASN A 64 -9.48 4.60 -7.72
C ASN A 64 -8.16 4.91 -7.00
N ILE A 65 -7.74 4.01 -6.11
CA ILE A 65 -6.48 4.10 -5.35
C ILE A 65 -5.40 3.25 -5.99
N ASN A 66 -5.76 2.03 -6.42
CA ASN A 66 -4.90 1.07 -7.11
C ASN A 66 -5.39 0.78 -8.54
N PRO A 67 -5.02 1.60 -9.53
CA PRO A 67 -5.44 1.40 -10.92
C PRO A 67 -4.89 0.12 -11.58
N TRP A 68 -3.82 -0.47 -11.01
CA TRP A 68 -3.16 -1.67 -11.57
C TRP A 68 -3.79 -2.97 -11.06
N GLY A 69 -3.99 -3.08 -9.74
CA GLY A 69 -4.49 -4.31 -9.11
C GLY A 69 -5.89 -4.21 -8.51
N GLY A 70 -6.50 -3.03 -8.45
CA GLY A 70 -7.82 -2.83 -7.86
C GLY A 70 -8.96 -3.52 -8.62
N ILE A 71 -10.01 -3.90 -7.90
CA ILE A 71 -11.19 -4.56 -8.45
C ILE A 71 -11.96 -3.57 -9.31
N ARG A 72 -12.15 -3.92 -10.58
CA ARG A 72 -12.93 -3.11 -11.52
C ARG A 72 -14.43 -3.41 -11.35
N PRO A 73 -15.31 -2.40 -11.41
CA PRO A 73 -16.74 -2.66 -11.46
C PRO A 73 -17.08 -3.49 -12.70
N GLU A 74 -18.01 -4.43 -12.56
CA GLU A 74 -18.54 -5.19 -13.70
C GLU A 74 -19.34 -4.24 -14.61
N ASN A 75 -19.11 -4.34 -15.92
CA ASN A 75 -19.79 -3.55 -16.95
C ASN A 75 -21.23 -4.01 -17.17
#